data_AF-A0A9X2HRT4-F1
#
_entry.id   AF-A0A9X2HRT4-F1
#
_cell.length_a   1.000
_cell.length_b   1.000
_cell.length_c   1.000
_cell.angle_alpha   90.00
_cell.angle_beta   90.00
_cell.angle_gamma   90.00
#
_symmetry.space_group_name_H-M   'P 1'
#
loop_
_entity.id
_entity.type
_entity.pdbx_description
1 polymer ?
#
loop_
_entity_poly.entity_id
_entity_poly.type
_entity_poly.pdbx_seq_one_letter_code
_entity_poly.pdbx_strand_id
1 'polypeptide(L)'
;MLAVMAATMLAVVPVQAQEKTGVKPGFTLQPGTARIVLLRPSIRVGAQSTAGMFEPNADWTQQARENIGRALAKAQGQLGNTVVDYVEPVGADAAALAEYQALFDAVAQSVIEFQFFPGNRLPTKKRKDQFAWSLGADVARLPGLSGADYALFVTTEDHFGSTGRKVLQVFAALARVPVTAGVHKGFAGLVDLHTGELVWLNADLQMGGDVREADGADKRVRQLLEGFPGRPAAATVVASAGR
;
A
#
# COMPACT_ATOMS: atom_id res chain seq x y z
N MET A 1 13.47 -7.31 -60.68
CA MET A 1 13.48 -6.43 -59.48
C MET A 1 12.84 -7.19 -58.34
N LEU A 2 13.64 -7.62 -57.36
CA LEU A 2 13.18 -8.32 -56.16
C LEU A 2 12.64 -7.30 -55.14
N ALA A 3 11.41 -7.49 -54.67
CA ALA A 3 10.83 -6.73 -53.57
C ALA A 3 11.16 -7.43 -52.24
N VAL A 4 11.86 -6.74 -51.34
CA VAL A 4 12.14 -7.22 -49.98
C VAL A 4 11.07 -6.63 -49.05
N MET A 5 10.19 -7.49 -48.54
CA MET A 5 9.30 -7.16 -47.41
C MET A 5 10.12 -7.19 -46.11
N ALA A 6 10.27 -6.04 -45.46
CA ALA A 6 10.82 -5.95 -44.12
C ALA A 6 9.71 -6.20 -43.09
N ALA A 7 9.66 -7.39 -42.52
CA ALA A 7 8.80 -7.72 -41.39
C ALA A 7 9.36 -7.07 -40.12
N THR A 8 8.66 -6.06 -39.59
CA THR A 8 9.01 -5.40 -38.32
C THR A 8 8.55 -6.28 -37.16
N MET A 9 9.47 -7.03 -36.54
CA MET A 9 9.18 -7.75 -35.30
C MET A 9 9.01 -6.75 -34.15
N LEU A 10 7.78 -6.62 -33.64
CA LEU A 10 7.50 -5.98 -32.36
C LEU A 10 8.06 -6.87 -31.24
N ALA A 11 9.23 -6.52 -30.71
CA ALA A 11 9.76 -7.15 -29.51
C ALA A 11 8.85 -6.80 -28.32
N VAL A 12 8.09 -7.79 -27.85
CA VAL A 12 7.38 -7.69 -26.56
C VAL A 12 8.45 -7.76 -25.47
N VAL A 13 8.86 -6.59 -24.96
CA VAL A 13 9.74 -6.53 -23.80
C VAL A 13 8.90 -7.00 -22.60
N PRO A 14 9.31 -8.03 -21.85
CA PRO A 14 8.57 -8.45 -20.67
C PRO A 14 8.57 -7.30 -19.66
N VAL A 15 7.37 -6.82 -19.32
CA VAL A 15 7.18 -5.92 -18.17
C VAL A 15 7.59 -6.71 -16.94
N GLN A 16 8.76 -6.41 -16.36
CA GLN A 16 9.10 -6.93 -15.06
C GLN A 16 8.07 -6.39 -14.07
N ALA A 17 7.31 -7.27 -13.44
CA ALA A 17 6.40 -6.89 -12.38
C ALA A 17 7.21 -6.25 -11.25
N GLN A 18 6.95 -4.96 -10.99
CA GLN A 18 7.57 -4.25 -9.87
C GLN A 18 7.21 -4.98 -8.58
N GLU A 19 8.21 -5.23 -7.72
CA GLU A 19 7.96 -5.76 -6.38
C GLU A 19 7.07 -4.78 -5.62
N LYS A 20 6.03 -5.28 -4.95
CA LYS A 20 5.10 -4.46 -4.15
C LYS A 20 5.02 -4.92 -2.71
N THR A 21 5.47 -6.14 -2.43
CA THR A 21 5.38 -6.77 -1.12
C THR A 21 6.78 -7.16 -0.65
N GLY A 22 7.06 -6.85 0.62
CA GLY A 22 8.28 -7.24 1.31
C GLY A 22 7.93 -7.92 2.63
N VAL A 23 8.63 -9.01 2.94
CA VAL A 23 8.48 -9.77 4.18
C VAL A 23 9.87 -9.92 4.79
N LYS A 24 9.99 -9.73 6.11
CA LYS A 24 11.22 -10.02 6.84
C LYS A 24 11.59 -11.51 6.66
N PRO A 25 12.82 -11.85 6.20
CA PRO A 25 13.22 -13.24 6.05
C PRO A 25 13.03 -14.05 7.33
N GLY A 26 12.43 -15.23 7.20
CA GLY A 26 12.11 -16.11 8.34
C GLY A 26 10.90 -15.67 9.17
N PHE A 27 10.29 -14.50 8.88
CA PHE A 27 9.06 -14.09 9.54
C PHE A 27 7.89 -14.96 9.07
N THR A 28 7.17 -15.53 10.03
CA THR A 28 5.90 -16.22 9.80
C THR A 28 4.93 -15.77 10.88
N LEU A 29 3.67 -15.55 10.50
CA LEU A 29 2.62 -15.16 11.43
C LEU A 29 1.60 -16.30 11.49
N GLN A 30 1.69 -17.13 12.53
CA GLN A 30 0.79 -18.26 12.67
C GLN A 30 -0.64 -17.77 12.98
N PRO A 31 -1.68 -18.37 12.40
CA PRO A 31 -3.05 -18.02 12.76
C PRO A 31 -3.34 -18.29 14.25
N GLY A 32 -4.02 -17.36 14.92
CA GLY A 32 -4.46 -17.47 16.31
C GLY A 32 -3.38 -17.21 17.36
N THR A 33 -2.16 -16.81 16.97
CA THR A 33 -1.04 -16.63 17.91
C THR A 33 -0.75 -15.18 18.26
N ALA A 34 -1.37 -14.21 17.57
CA ALA A 34 -1.05 -12.80 17.74
C ALA A 34 -2.27 -11.91 17.94
N ARG A 35 -2.06 -10.84 18.70
CA ARG A 35 -2.94 -9.68 18.80
C ARG A 35 -2.36 -8.52 18.00
N ILE A 36 -3.08 -8.12 16.96
CA ILE A 36 -2.73 -7.04 16.05
C ILE A 36 -3.63 -5.84 16.34
N VAL A 37 -3.04 -4.67 16.51
CA VAL A 37 -3.79 -3.41 16.60
C VAL A 37 -3.76 -2.71 15.24
N LEU A 38 -4.92 -2.51 14.62
CA LEU A 38 -5.07 -1.72 13.42
C LEU A 38 -5.10 -0.24 13.82
N LEU A 39 -4.03 0.49 13.51
CA LEU A 39 -4.02 1.94 13.70
C LEU A 39 -5.04 2.59 12.76
N ARG A 40 -5.56 3.75 13.16
CA ARG A 40 -6.44 4.52 12.28
C ARG A 40 -5.73 4.73 10.93
N PRO A 41 -6.35 4.41 9.79
CA PRO A 41 -5.70 4.63 8.51
C PRO A 41 -5.47 6.12 8.22
N SER A 42 -4.31 6.44 7.63
CA SER A 42 -4.05 7.74 7.01
C SER A 42 -4.74 7.79 5.65
N ILE A 43 -5.75 8.66 5.50
CA ILE A 43 -6.60 8.74 4.30
C ILE A 43 -6.60 10.18 3.80
N ARG A 44 -6.14 10.39 2.56
CA ARG A 44 -6.10 11.68 1.89
C ARG A 44 -6.75 11.57 0.52
N VAL A 45 -7.81 12.32 0.27
CA VAL A 45 -8.49 12.32 -1.02
C VAL A 45 -8.70 13.74 -1.50
N GLY A 46 -8.50 13.95 -2.79
CA GLY A 46 -8.65 15.27 -3.40
C GLY A 46 -8.60 15.23 -4.91
N ALA A 47 -8.63 16.41 -5.51
CA ALA A 47 -8.46 16.57 -6.94
C ALA A 47 -6.99 16.75 -7.32
N GLN A 48 -6.63 16.35 -8.54
CA GLN A 48 -5.40 16.75 -9.19
C GLN A 48 -5.70 17.85 -10.20
N SER A 49 -5.15 19.04 -9.97
CA SER A 49 -5.35 20.19 -10.85
C SER A 49 -4.70 19.98 -12.22
N THR A 50 -5.01 20.89 -13.16
CA THR A 50 -4.37 20.88 -14.49
C THR A 50 -2.85 21.04 -14.39
N ALA A 51 -2.38 21.84 -13.41
CA ALA A 51 -0.96 22.01 -13.11
C ALA A 51 -0.33 20.81 -12.35
N GLY A 52 -1.11 19.77 -12.05
CA GLY A 52 -0.65 18.57 -11.34
C GLY A 52 -0.65 18.68 -9.82
N MET A 53 -1.13 19.80 -9.26
CA MET A 53 -1.16 20.06 -7.82
C MET A 53 -2.30 19.30 -7.13
N PHE A 54 -2.07 18.89 -5.88
CA PHE A 54 -3.10 18.30 -5.03
C PHE A 54 -4.02 19.37 -4.44
N GLU A 55 -5.32 19.18 -4.62
CA GLU A 55 -6.38 20.03 -4.06
C GLU A 55 -7.22 19.18 -3.09
N PRO A 56 -7.04 19.33 -1.76
CA PRO A 56 -7.75 18.53 -0.77
C PRO A 56 -9.28 18.64 -0.90
N ASN A 57 -9.99 17.54 -0.71
CA ASN A 57 -11.45 17.53 -0.67
C ASN A 57 -11.95 16.82 0.60
N ALA A 58 -12.62 17.57 1.48
CA ALA A 58 -13.08 17.07 2.77
C ALA A 58 -14.16 16.01 2.63
N ASP A 59 -15.17 16.23 1.77
CA ASP A 59 -16.28 15.30 1.57
C ASP A 59 -15.79 13.97 0.99
N TRP A 60 -14.89 14.01 0.00
CA TRP A 60 -14.30 12.80 -0.56
C TRP A 60 -13.42 12.07 0.44
N THR A 61 -12.67 12.82 1.27
CA THR A 61 -11.87 12.22 2.33
C THR A 61 -12.77 11.55 3.37
N GLN A 62 -13.90 12.16 3.72
CA GLN A 62 -14.87 11.58 4.65
C GLN A 62 -15.53 10.32 4.08
N GLN A 63 -16.02 10.36 2.83
CA GLN A 63 -16.56 9.18 2.15
C GLN A 63 -15.55 8.03 2.11
N ALA A 64 -14.29 8.34 1.77
CA ALA A 64 -13.23 7.35 1.76
C ALA A 64 -12.94 6.77 3.14
N ARG A 65 -12.96 7.59 4.21
CA ARG A 65 -12.81 7.10 5.59
C ARG A 65 -13.90 6.10 5.96
N GLU A 66 -15.16 6.42 5.65
CA GLU A 66 -16.29 5.55 5.94
C GLU A 66 -16.23 4.24 5.13
N ASN A 67 -15.95 4.33 3.84
CA ASN A 67 -15.88 3.15 2.96
C ASN A 67 -14.69 2.24 3.30
N ILE A 68 -13.49 2.81 3.48
CA ILE A 68 -12.29 2.06 3.85
C ILE A 68 -12.43 1.48 5.25
N GLY A 69 -13.02 2.22 6.20
CA GLY A 69 -13.30 1.70 7.54
C GLY A 69 -14.21 0.47 7.50
N ARG A 70 -15.31 0.53 6.74
CA ARG A 70 -16.21 -0.63 6.53
C ARG A 70 -15.49 -1.80 5.86
N ALA A 71 -14.68 -1.54 4.84
CA ALA A 71 -13.93 -2.56 4.12
C ALA A 71 -12.86 -3.22 5.01
N LEU A 72 -12.16 -2.45 5.84
CA LEU A 72 -11.19 -2.97 6.81
C LEU A 72 -11.88 -3.82 7.88
N ALA A 73 -13.00 -3.37 8.44
CA ALA A 73 -13.78 -4.14 9.42
C ALA A 73 -14.20 -5.51 8.86
N LYS A 74 -14.62 -5.58 7.58
CA LYS A 74 -14.91 -6.87 6.91
C LYS A 74 -13.65 -7.73 6.77
N ALA A 75 -12.51 -7.13 6.48
CA ALA A 75 -11.25 -7.83 6.26
C ALA A 75 -10.58 -8.33 7.54
N GLN A 76 -10.81 -7.70 8.70
CA GLN A 76 -10.18 -8.05 9.98
C GLN A 76 -10.35 -9.53 10.33
N GLY A 77 -11.57 -10.07 10.20
CA GLY A 77 -11.85 -11.49 10.46
C GLY A 77 -11.15 -12.47 9.52
N GLN A 78 -10.54 -11.99 8.44
CA GLN A 78 -9.86 -12.80 7.43
C GLN A 78 -8.34 -12.80 7.59
N LEU A 79 -7.79 -12.07 8.57
CA LEU A 79 -6.34 -11.93 8.80
C LEU A 79 -5.75 -13.06 9.67
N GLY A 80 -6.58 -14.02 10.09
CA GLY A 80 -6.17 -15.23 10.80
C GLY A 80 -5.72 -15.01 12.25
N ASN A 81 -5.72 -13.78 12.75
CA ASN A 81 -5.31 -13.41 14.09
C ASN A 81 -6.31 -12.44 14.72
N THR A 82 -6.18 -12.18 16.02
CA THR A 82 -7.05 -11.19 16.67
C THR A 82 -6.65 -9.81 16.19
N VAL A 83 -7.54 -9.13 15.47
CA VAL A 83 -7.33 -7.75 15.02
C VAL A 83 -8.31 -6.86 15.74
N VAL A 84 -7.80 -5.81 16.39
CA VAL A 84 -8.61 -4.82 17.10
C VAL A 84 -8.30 -3.44 16.59
N ASP A 85 -9.30 -2.57 16.53
CA ASP A 85 -9.10 -1.18 16.17
C ASP A 85 -8.35 -0.44 17.28
N TYR A 86 -7.42 0.43 16.87
CA TYR A 86 -6.77 1.36 17.77
C TYR A 86 -7.79 2.35 18.32
N VAL A 87 -7.89 2.40 19.65
CA VAL A 87 -8.67 3.41 20.34
C VAL A 87 -7.80 4.65 20.51
N GLU A 88 -8.13 5.71 19.77
CA GLU A 88 -7.33 6.92 19.82
C GLU A 88 -7.35 7.57 21.21
N PRO A 89 -6.17 7.87 21.77
CA PRO A 89 -6.09 8.64 23.00
C PRO A 89 -6.43 10.11 22.72
N VAL A 90 -7.02 10.78 23.71
CA VAL A 90 -7.40 12.19 23.60
C VAL A 90 -6.25 13.06 24.10
N GLY A 91 -5.93 14.15 23.39
CA GLY A 91 -4.93 15.14 23.83
C GLY A 91 -3.53 14.91 23.25
N ALA A 92 -2.49 15.10 24.07
CA ALA A 92 -1.08 15.09 23.63
C ALA A 92 -0.66 13.79 22.92
N ASP A 93 -1.28 12.67 23.31
CA ASP A 93 -1.03 11.36 22.72
C ASP A 93 -1.51 11.23 21.27
N ALA A 94 -2.45 12.08 20.83
CA ALA A 94 -2.89 12.13 19.43
C ALA A 94 -1.79 12.66 18.50
N ALA A 95 -0.91 13.55 19.01
CA ALA A 95 0.23 14.04 18.25
C ALA A 95 1.25 12.92 17.99
N ALA A 96 1.53 12.09 19.00
CA ALA A 96 2.44 10.95 18.87
C ALA A 96 1.96 9.95 17.80
N LEU A 97 0.64 9.68 17.72
CA LEU A 97 0.08 8.83 16.67
C LEU A 97 0.37 9.40 15.27
N ALA A 98 0.14 10.70 15.08
CA ALA A 98 0.38 11.36 13.80
C ALA A 98 1.86 11.34 13.41
N GLU A 99 2.77 11.51 14.39
CA GLU A 99 4.22 11.39 14.17
C GLU A 99 4.61 9.98 13.70
N TYR A 100 4.09 8.93 14.34
CA TYR A 100 4.38 7.55 13.93
C TYR A 100 3.73 7.17 12.59
N GLN A 101 2.58 7.75 12.23
CA GLN A 101 2.02 7.61 10.88
C GLN A 101 2.89 8.28 9.82
N ALA A 102 3.38 9.50 10.08
CA ALA A 102 4.32 10.17 9.19
C ALA A 102 5.64 9.38 9.06
N LEU A 103 6.14 8.82 10.17
CA LEU A 103 7.31 7.95 10.18
C LEU A 103 7.07 6.67 9.36
N PHE A 104 5.93 6.02 9.54
CA PHE A 104 5.54 4.86 8.74
C PHE A 104 5.54 5.20 7.24
N ASP A 105 4.91 6.32 6.85
CA ASP A 105 4.86 6.75 5.45
C ASP A 105 6.26 6.98 4.87
N ALA A 106 7.15 7.62 5.63
CA ALA A 106 8.53 7.85 5.22
C ALA A 106 9.34 6.55 5.07
N VAL A 107 9.15 5.59 6.00
CA VAL A 107 9.78 4.27 5.92
C VAL A 107 9.23 3.48 4.73
N ALA A 108 7.91 3.46 4.52
CA ALA A 108 7.28 2.79 3.38
C ALA A 108 7.77 3.35 2.05
N GLN A 109 7.85 4.67 1.90
CA GLN A 109 8.44 5.33 0.73
C GLN A 109 9.90 4.95 0.52
N SER A 110 10.69 4.87 1.59
CA SER A 110 12.08 4.43 1.52
C SER A 110 12.20 2.96 1.07
N VAL A 111 11.30 2.09 1.52
CA VAL A 111 11.24 0.69 1.06
C VAL A 111 10.88 0.63 -0.43
N ILE A 112 9.89 1.40 -0.88
CA ILE A 112 9.51 1.44 -2.30
C ILE A 112 10.70 1.85 -3.16
N GLU A 113 11.34 2.96 -2.80
CA GLU A 113 12.46 3.54 -3.54
C GLU A 113 13.69 2.62 -3.53
N PHE A 114 14.09 2.14 -2.35
CA PHE A 114 15.40 1.50 -2.17
C PHE A 114 15.35 -0.04 -2.07
N GLN A 115 14.17 -0.65 -2.01
CA GLN A 115 14.00 -2.11 -1.99
C GLN A 115 13.25 -2.60 -3.22
N PHE A 116 12.07 -2.04 -3.47
CA PHE A 116 11.15 -2.54 -4.50
C PHE A 116 11.50 -2.07 -5.92
N PHE A 117 12.20 -0.93 -6.06
CA PHE A 117 12.72 -0.49 -7.34
C PHE A 117 14.16 -0.99 -7.53
N PRO A 118 14.40 -2.02 -8.37
CA PRO A 118 15.72 -2.67 -8.45
C PRO A 118 16.84 -1.71 -8.87
N GLY A 119 16.52 -0.69 -9.66
CA GLY A 119 17.48 0.32 -10.13
C GLY A 119 18.08 1.19 -9.03
N ASN A 120 17.35 1.38 -7.91
CA ASN A 120 17.75 2.30 -6.84
C ASN A 120 18.21 1.58 -5.56
N ARG A 121 18.35 0.25 -5.58
CA ARG A 121 18.73 -0.55 -4.41
C ARG A 121 20.06 -0.10 -3.80
N LEU A 122 20.02 0.34 -2.54
CA LEU A 122 21.20 0.82 -1.80
C LEU A 122 22.24 -0.28 -1.61
N PRO A 123 23.55 -0.02 -1.77
CA PRO A 123 24.62 -1.02 -1.64
C PRO A 123 24.55 -1.90 -0.39
N THR A 124 24.20 -1.33 0.75
CA THR A 124 24.06 -2.03 2.05
C THR A 124 22.73 -2.82 2.17
N LYS A 125 21.74 -2.53 1.32
CA LYS A 125 20.43 -3.21 1.21
C LYS A 125 20.32 -4.10 -0.04
N LYS A 126 21.36 -4.19 -0.89
CA LYS A 126 21.38 -4.94 -2.16
C LYS A 126 21.20 -6.46 -2.03
N ARG A 127 21.25 -7.04 -0.82
CA ARG A 127 21.04 -8.49 -0.67
C ARG A 127 19.53 -8.77 -0.79
N LYS A 128 19.18 -9.65 -1.74
CA LYS A 128 17.80 -10.09 -1.99
C LYS A 128 17.11 -10.65 -0.73
N ASP A 129 17.90 -11.08 0.25
CA ASP A 129 17.44 -11.73 1.47
C ASP A 129 17.54 -10.81 2.71
N GLN A 130 17.38 -9.49 2.55
CA GLN A 130 17.34 -8.55 3.67
C GLN A 130 16.17 -7.58 3.54
N PHE A 131 15.15 -7.78 4.37
CA PHE A 131 14.12 -6.78 4.63
C PHE A 131 14.31 -6.29 6.07
N ALA A 132 15.13 -5.24 6.22
CA ALA A 132 15.56 -4.71 7.50
C ALA A 132 15.18 -3.23 7.58
N TRP A 133 13.93 -2.98 7.95
CA TRP A 133 13.33 -1.65 8.08
C TRP A 133 12.64 -1.58 9.45
N SER A 134 12.57 -0.39 10.05
CA SER A 134 12.06 -0.25 11.41
C SER A 134 11.53 1.17 11.63
N LEU A 135 10.51 1.28 12.49
CA LEU A 135 10.01 2.54 13.04
C LEU A 135 10.70 2.87 14.39
N GLY A 136 11.60 2.01 14.87
CA GLY A 136 12.19 2.07 16.20
C GLY A 136 11.30 1.42 17.26
N ALA A 137 11.92 0.84 18.29
CA ALA A 137 11.21 0.14 19.38
C ALA A 137 10.24 1.03 20.17
N ASP A 138 10.42 2.35 20.10
CA ASP A 138 9.57 3.31 20.81
C ASP A 138 8.15 3.39 20.25
N VAL A 139 7.87 2.80 19.08
CA VAL A 139 6.50 2.67 18.55
C VAL A 139 5.56 1.95 19.53
N ALA A 140 6.11 1.03 20.34
CA ALA A 140 5.37 0.33 21.39
C ALA A 140 4.87 1.23 22.51
N ARG A 141 5.42 2.45 22.63
CA ARG A 141 5.00 3.44 23.64
C ARG A 141 3.73 4.19 23.24
N LEU A 142 3.23 4.02 22.01
CA LEU A 142 1.94 4.58 21.62
C LEU A 142 0.85 4.05 22.56
N PRO A 143 0.03 4.93 23.17
CA PRO A 143 -1.01 4.50 24.10
C PRO A 143 -2.00 3.54 23.45
N GLY A 144 -2.48 2.55 24.21
CA GLY A 144 -3.42 1.55 23.66
C GLY A 144 -2.76 0.40 22.88
N LEU A 145 -1.43 0.43 22.66
CA LEU A 145 -0.68 -0.70 22.10
C LEU A 145 -0.20 -1.72 23.15
N SER A 146 -0.43 -1.45 24.43
CA SER A 146 -0.08 -2.40 25.50
C SER A 146 -0.74 -3.76 25.27
N GLY A 147 0.07 -4.82 25.39
CA GLY A 147 -0.37 -6.20 25.18
C GLY A 147 -0.72 -6.55 23.73
N ALA A 148 -0.33 -5.74 22.75
CA ALA A 148 -0.36 -6.10 21.34
C ALA A 148 1.01 -6.61 20.89
N ASP A 149 1.02 -7.58 19.98
CA ASP A 149 2.25 -8.12 19.39
C ASP A 149 2.67 -7.31 18.17
N TYR A 150 1.69 -6.82 17.41
CA TYR A 150 1.91 -6.07 16.19
C TYR A 150 0.99 -4.85 16.08
N ALA A 151 1.48 -3.81 15.41
CA ALA A 151 0.66 -2.72 14.88
C ALA A 151 0.56 -2.81 13.36
N LEU A 152 -0.66 -2.72 12.84
CA LEU A 152 -0.94 -2.64 11.41
C LEU A 152 -1.20 -1.18 11.04
N PHE A 153 -0.31 -0.62 10.23
CA PHE A 153 -0.44 0.71 9.65
C PHE A 153 -1.06 0.61 8.26
N VAL A 154 -1.92 1.57 7.91
CA VAL A 154 -2.53 1.68 6.58
C VAL A 154 -2.51 3.14 6.14
N THR A 155 -2.04 3.39 4.93
CA THR A 155 -2.07 4.69 4.27
C THR A 155 -2.68 4.55 2.90
N THR A 156 -3.53 5.50 2.51
CA THR A 156 -4.09 5.60 1.16
C THR A 156 -4.23 7.07 0.75
N GLU A 157 -3.78 7.37 -0.47
CA GLU A 157 -3.82 8.72 -1.03
C GLU A 157 -4.29 8.68 -2.48
N ASP A 158 -5.35 9.45 -2.77
CA ASP A 158 -6.00 9.51 -4.08
C ASP A 158 -6.15 10.95 -4.56
N HIS A 159 -5.61 11.23 -5.74
CA HIS A 159 -5.77 12.48 -6.46
C HIS A 159 -6.54 12.22 -7.76
N PHE A 160 -7.84 12.53 -7.77
CA PHE A 160 -8.68 12.36 -8.95
C PHE A 160 -8.51 13.52 -9.91
N GLY A 161 -8.25 13.26 -11.19
CA GLY A 161 -8.09 14.33 -12.18
C GLY A 161 -9.29 15.28 -12.22
N SER A 162 -9.04 16.58 -12.10
CA SER A 162 -10.05 17.62 -12.25
C SER A 162 -10.66 17.61 -13.66
N THR A 163 -11.79 18.29 -13.85
CA THR A 163 -12.40 18.44 -15.19
C THR A 163 -11.41 19.01 -16.19
N GLY A 164 -10.65 20.05 -15.80
CA GLY A 164 -9.60 20.63 -16.65
C GLY A 164 -8.49 19.64 -17.01
N ARG A 165 -8.05 18.81 -16.05
CA ARG A 165 -7.04 17.77 -16.28
C ARG A 165 -7.54 16.65 -17.20
N LYS A 166 -8.80 16.24 -17.08
CA LYS A 166 -9.41 15.26 -18.00
C LYS A 166 -9.44 15.78 -19.43
N VAL A 167 -9.78 17.06 -19.63
CA VAL A 167 -9.72 17.71 -20.95
C VAL A 167 -8.28 17.75 -21.46
N LEU A 168 -7.30 18.12 -20.61
CA LEU A 168 -5.87 18.09 -20.97
C LEU A 168 -5.42 16.69 -21.42
N GLN A 169 -5.84 15.63 -20.74
CA GLN A 169 -5.50 14.25 -21.11
C GLN A 169 -6.00 13.89 -22.52
N VAL A 170 -7.20 14.35 -22.91
CA VAL A 170 -7.73 14.14 -24.27
C VAL A 170 -6.84 14.83 -25.30
N PHE A 171 -6.48 16.11 -25.09
CA PHE A 171 -5.58 16.82 -26.01
C PHE A 171 -4.16 16.22 -26.04
N ALA A 172 -3.63 15.83 -24.89
CA ALA A 172 -2.32 15.20 -24.79
C ALA A 172 -2.28 13.84 -25.50
N ALA A 173 -3.35 13.05 -25.41
CA ALA A 173 -3.48 11.79 -26.15
C ALA A 173 -3.45 12.01 -27.67
N LEU A 174 -4.14 13.05 -28.17
CA LEU A 174 -4.06 13.45 -29.59
C LEU A 174 -2.63 13.83 -29.99
N ALA A 175 -1.89 14.48 -29.09
CA ALA A 175 -0.49 14.84 -29.28
C ALA A 175 0.51 13.71 -28.95
N ARG A 176 0.04 12.52 -28.55
CA ARG A 176 0.86 11.38 -28.07
C ARG A 176 1.80 11.72 -26.91
N VAL A 177 1.41 12.67 -26.07
CA VAL A 177 2.11 13.03 -24.84
C VAL A 177 1.45 12.29 -23.67
N PRO A 178 2.19 11.49 -22.88
CA PRO A 178 1.61 10.79 -21.74
C PRO A 178 1.29 11.77 -20.61
N VAL A 179 0.07 11.67 -20.06
CA VAL A 179 -0.37 12.40 -18.87
C VAL A 179 -1.04 11.43 -17.91
N THR A 180 -0.58 11.38 -16.66
CA THR A 180 -1.16 10.48 -15.66
C THR A 180 -2.60 10.86 -15.32
N ALA A 181 -3.46 9.85 -15.19
CA ALA A 181 -4.89 9.97 -14.87
C ALA A 181 -5.14 10.64 -13.51
N GLY A 182 -4.26 10.34 -12.55
CA GLY A 182 -4.34 10.73 -11.16
C GLY A 182 -3.15 10.14 -10.37
N VAL A 183 -3.21 10.28 -9.05
CA VAL A 183 -2.34 9.56 -8.11
C VAL A 183 -3.21 8.60 -7.33
N HIS A 184 -2.81 7.34 -7.24
CA HIS A 184 -3.53 6.33 -6.47
C HIS A 184 -2.50 5.44 -5.77
N LYS A 185 -2.06 5.83 -4.58
CA LYS A 185 -1.06 5.08 -3.81
C LYS A 185 -1.65 4.55 -2.52
N GLY A 186 -1.15 3.40 -2.07
CA GLY A 186 -1.55 2.81 -0.81
C GLY A 186 -0.49 1.89 -0.24
N PHE A 187 -0.35 1.94 1.08
CA PHE A 187 0.63 1.18 1.86
C PHE A 187 -0.08 0.50 3.03
N ALA A 188 0.27 -0.75 3.29
CA ALA A 188 -0.09 -1.45 4.51
C ALA A 188 1.15 -2.13 5.07
N GLY A 189 1.42 -1.96 6.36
CA GLY A 189 2.62 -2.52 6.98
C GLY A 189 2.37 -3.04 8.38
N LEU A 190 2.97 -4.18 8.68
CA LEU A 190 2.91 -4.84 9.98
C LEU A 190 4.23 -4.57 10.70
N VAL A 191 4.14 -3.97 11.88
CA VAL A 191 5.28 -3.61 12.72
C VAL A 191 5.24 -4.47 13.97
N ASP A 192 6.34 -5.14 14.28
CA ASP A 192 6.53 -5.88 15.54
C ASP A 192 6.72 -4.89 16.68
N LEU A 193 5.85 -4.96 17.69
CA LEU A 193 5.88 -4.02 18.82
C LEU A 193 6.94 -4.36 19.87
N HIS A 194 7.57 -5.53 19.81
CA HIS A 194 8.68 -5.86 20.70
C HIS A 194 9.99 -5.24 20.22
N THR A 195 10.17 -5.11 18.90
CA THR A 195 11.42 -4.67 18.28
C THR A 195 11.31 -3.34 17.53
N GLY A 196 10.09 -2.94 17.16
CA GLY A 196 9.82 -1.82 16.26
C GLY A 196 10.14 -2.12 14.79
N GLU A 197 10.42 -3.37 14.43
CA GLU A 197 10.77 -3.73 13.06
C GLU A 197 9.54 -3.81 12.16
N LEU A 198 9.66 -3.31 10.94
CA LEU A 198 8.70 -3.55 9.87
C LEU A 198 8.92 -4.99 9.39
N VAL A 199 7.99 -5.89 9.71
CA VAL A 199 8.10 -7.32 9.40
C VAL A 199 7.38 -7.70 8.11
N TRP A 200 6.43 -6.87 7.68
CA TRP A 200 5.75 -6.99 6.39
C TRP A 200 5.35 -5.61 5.88
N LEU A 201 5.45 -5.40 4.58
CA LEU A 201 4.92 -4.23 3.88
C LEU A 201 4.33 -4.68 2.56
N ASN A 202 3.15 -4.16 2.23
CA ASN A 202 2.63 -4.12 0.89
C ASN A 202 2.41 -2.66 0.48
N ALA A 203 2.96 -2.27 -0.66
CA ALA A 203 2.94 -0.89 -1.13
C ALA A 203 2.80 -0.83 -2.65
N ASP A 204 1.84 -0.05 -3.12
CA ASP A 204 1.60 0.16 -4.54
C ASP A 204 1.35 1.65 -4.82
N LEU A 205 1.95 2.15 -5.89
CA LEU A 205 1.75 3.52 -6.40
C LEU A 205 0.66 3.59 -7.48
N GLN A 206 0.04 2.44 -7.80
CA GLN A 206 -1.03 2.27 -8.77
C GLN A 206 -2.18 1.44 -8.21
N MET A 207 -2.61 1.78 -6.99
CA MET A 207 -3.75 1.14 -6.34
C MET A 207 -5.03 1.34 -7.17
N GLY A 208 -5.85 0.31 -7.23
CA GLY A 208 -7.15 0.32 -7.89
C GLY A 208 -8.30 0.66 -6.93
N GLY A 209 -9.47 0.90 -7.55
CA GLY A 209 -10.71 1.17 -6.83
C GLY A 209 -10.86 2.64 -6.46
N ASP A 210 -12.05 3.19 -6.71
CA ASP A 210 -12.42 4.53 -6.25
C ASP A 210 -12.86 4.45 -4.79
N VAL A 211 -12.06 4.98 -3.87
CA VAL A 211 -12.33 4.89 -2.43
C VAL A 211 -13.56 5.66 -1.98
N ARG A 212 -14.09 6.56 -2.83
CA ARG A 212 -15.35 7.28 -2.58
C ARG A 212 -16.57 6.38 -2.74
N GLU A 213 -16.39 5.24 -3.41
CA GLU A 213 -17.41 4.22 -3.63
C GLU A 213 -17.12 2.96 -2.78
N ALA A 214 -18.18 2.29 -2.33
CA ALA A 214 -18.04 1.11 -1.47
C ALA A 214 -17.25 -0.03 -2.13
N ASP A 215 -17.59 -0.39 -3.37
CA ASP A 215 -16.92 -1.46 -4.12
C ASP A 215 -15.45 -1.12 -4.42
N GLY A 216 -15.17 0.16 -4.66
CA GLY A 216 -13.81 0.64 -4.89
C GLY A 216 -12.96 0.57 -3.63
N ALA A 217 -13.52 0.92 -2.47
CA ALA A 217 -12.86 0.74 -1.18
C ALA A 217 -12.63 -0.74 -0.82
N ASP A 218 -13.61 -1.62 -1.08
CA ASP A 218 -13.43 -3.07 -0.89
C ASP A 218 -12.29 -3.60 -1.78
N LYS A 219 -12.19 -3.14 -3.03
CA LYS A 219 -11.04 -3.46 -3.90
C LYS A 219 -9.73 -2.91 -3.34
N ARG A 220 -9.71 -1.66 -2.87
CA ARG A 220 -8.53 -1.00 -2.29
C ARG A 220 -7.99 -1.77 -1.10
N VAL A 221 -8.85 -2.12 -0.14
CA VAL A 221 -8.47 -2.85 1.07
C VAL A 221 -7.98 -4.25 0.74
N ARG A 222 -8.62 -4.94 -0.20
CA ARG A 222 -8.15 -6.24 -0.67
C ARG A 222 -6.72 -6.15 -1.21
N GLN A 223 -6.44 -5.16 -2.08
CA GLN A 223 -5.10 -4.93 -2.62
C GLN A 223 -4.09 -4.55 -1.54
N LEU A 224 -4.44 -3.64 -0.63
CA LEU A 224 -3.59 -3.26 0.51
C LEU A 224 -3.17 -4.49 1.33
N LEU A 225 -4.07 -5.43 1.56
CA LEU A 225 -3.84 -6.64 2.37
C LEU A 225 -3.39 -7.85 1.55
N GLU A 226 -3.03 -7.69 0.27
CA GLU A 226 -2.44 -8.77 -0.54
C GLU A 226 -1.10 -9.23 0.06
N GLY A 227 -0.90 -10.55 0.13
CA GLY A 227 0.31 -11.14 0.71
C GLY A 227 0.42 -10.99 2.22
N PHE A 228 -0.65 -10.62 2.94
CA PHE A 228 -0.62 -10.53 4.41
C PHE A 228 -0.23 -11.88 5.04
N PRO A 229 0.76 -11.90 5.96
CA PRO A 229 1.40 -13.15 6.40
C PRO A 229 0.58 -14.00 7.37
N GLY A 230 -0.49 -13.45 7.95
CA GLY A 230 -1.35 -14.17 8.92
C GLY A 230 -2.52 -14.94 8.30
N ARG A 231 -2.74 -14.82 6.99
CA ARG A 231 -3.82 -15.58 6.33
C ARG A 231 -3.44 -17.07 6.33
N PRO A 232 -4.37 -17.98 6.72
CA PRO A 232 -4.18 -19.40 6.46
C PRO A 232 -3.88 -19.56 4.97
N ALA A 233 -2.90 -20.38 4.61
CA ALA A 233 -2.60 -20.66 3.21
C ALA A 233 -3.90 -21.13 2.54
N ALA A 234 -4.53 -20.26 1.76
CA ALA A 234 -5.56 -20.68 0.84
C ALA A 234 -4.87 -21.71 -0.05
N ALA A 235 -5.34 -22.96 0.00
CA ALA A 235 -4.76 -24.09 -0.71
C ALA A 235 -4.34 -23.62 -2.10
N THR A 236 -3.02 -23.52 -2.31
CA THR A 236 -2.43 -23.22 -3.60
C THR A 236 -3.08 -24.18 -4.57
N VAL A 237 -3.91 -23.66 -5.48
CA VAL A 237 -4.41 -24.45 -6.61
C VAL A 237 -3.16 -24.76 -7.41
N VAL A 238 -2.56 -25.90 -7.11
CA VAL A 238 -1.53 -26.52 -7.93
C VAL A 238 -2.25 -26.83 -9.23
N ALA A 239 -2.05 -25.99 -10.23
CA ALA A 239 -2.38 -26.32 -11.60
C ALA A 239 -1.60 -27.60 -11.93
N SER A 240 -2.29 -28.74 -11.87
CA SER A 240 -1.74 -30.01 -12.30
C SER A 240 -1.37 -29.88 -13.77
N ALA A 241 -0.07 -29.89 -14.06
CA ALA A 241 0.43 -30.17 -15.38
C ALA A 241 -0.10 -31.54 -15.81
N GLY A 242 -1.05 -31.53 -16.76
CA GLY A 242 -1.51 -32.72 -17.46
C GLY A 242 -0.40 -33.24 -18.37
N ARG A 243 -0.20 -34.56 -18.30
CA ARG A 243 0.68 -35.34 -19.19
C ARG A 243 0.11 -35.43 -20.59
#